data_AF-A0A2G9TEG3-F1
#
_entry.id   AF-A0A2G9TEG3-F1
#
_cell.length_a   1.000
_cell.length_b   1.000
_cell.length_c   1.000
_cell.angle_alpha   90.00
_cell.angle_beta   90.00
_cell.angle_gamma   90.00
#
_symmetry.space_group_name_H-M   'P 1'
#
loop_
_entity.id
_entity.type
_entity.pdbx_description
1 polymer ?
#
loop_
_entity_poly.entity_id
_entity_poly.type
_entity_poly.pdbx_seq_one_letter_code
_entity_poly.pdbx_strand_id
1 'polypeptide(L)'
;LIALRIYDGTLKIIQWEDNKDLKSFNVRFEDLAIVDLSFTETSGDSIRLAYISQDSNGRHLKTVELSMVEKELKTISKQDNIETEARMVIPVPLPCGGVIVVGQETILYNGFLLADDHGILYMLVLDVDTKSPNPSVKDLKIESLGETTIAECLVYLDNGVLFIGSRFGDSQLVRLTSQPNPENNSFVQILQTFTNLAPIRDIAVMECDGQNQIITCSGAFKVTSTTVLLAREGAKKLVVACGTRVYYLQCGDMTIAEVANVTLQDEVACIDIGTI
;
A
#
# COMPACT_ATOMS: atom_id res chain seq x y z
N LEU A 1 -20.74 12.72 7.03
CA LEU A 1 -21.14 12.49 5.62
C LEU A 1 -20.28 11.38 5.05
N ILE A 2 -20.81 10.58 4.13
CA ILE A 2 -20.05 9.54 3.41
C ILE A 2 -20.17 9.84 1.92
N ALA A 3 -19.05 9.84 1.20
CA ALA A 3 -19.02 10.02 -0.24
C ALA A 3 -18.51 8.73 -0.90
N LEU A 4 -19.24 8.22 -1.89
CA LEU A 4 -18.91 7.00 -2.60
C LEU A 4 -18.75 7.28 -4.10
N ARG A 5 -17.54 7.06 -4.62
CA ARG A 5 -17.25 7.08 -6.05
C ARG A 5 -17.35 5.66 -6.61
N ILE A 6 -18.54 5.29 -7.07
CA ILE A 6 -18.83 3.94 -7.60
C ILE A 6 -18.81 3.92 -9.13
N TYR A 7 -19.26 5.01 -9.77
CA TYR A 7 -19.35 5.15 -11.21
C TYR A 7 -18.66 6.43 -11.67
N ASP A 8 -18.09 6.39 -12.87
CA ASP A 8 -17.44 7.55 -13.48
C ASP A 8 -18.42 8.73 -13.61
N GLY A 9 -17.91 9.94 -13.38
CA GLY A 9 -18.69 11.18 -13.46
C GLY A 9 -19.76 11.37 -12.37
N THR A 10 -19.92 10.45 -11.41
CA THR A 10 -20.91 10.60 -10.33
C THR A 10 -20.36 10.28 -8.94
N LEU A 11 -20.75 11.10 -7.97
CA LEU A 11 -20.46 10.92 -6.54
C LEU A 11 -21.76 10.69 -5.78
N LYS A 12 -21.89 9.56 -5.09
CA LYS A 12 -23.02 9.33 -4.20
C LYS A 12 -22.71 9.86 -2.82
N ILE A 13 -23.51 10.82 -2.35
CA ILE A 13 -23.41 11.40 -1.01
C ILE A 13 -24.47 10.74 -0.12
N ILE A 14 -24.03 10.23 1.03
CA ILE A 14 -24.89 9.63 2.06
C ILE A 14 -24.81 10.51 3.31
N GLN A 15 -25.98 10.94 3.77
CA GLN A 15 -26.16 11.63 5.05
C GLN A 15 -26.36 10.58 6.14
N TRP A 16 -25.42 10.55 7.08
CA TRP A 16 -25.53 9.74 8.29
C TRP A 16 -26.10 10.61 9.40
N GLU A 17 -27.21 10.18 9.99
CA GLU A 17 -27.81 10.76 11.18
C GLU A 17 -28.25 9.62 12.11
N ASP A 18 -28.04 9.79 13.41
CA ASP A 18 -28.35 8.76 14.40
C ASP A 18 -29.85 8.41 14.39
N ASN A 19 -30.16 7.11 14.41
CA ASN A 19 -31.52 6.55 14.42
C ASN A 19 -32.43 6.98 13.26
N LYS A 20 -31.85 7.35 12.11
CA LYS A 20 -32.60 7.64 10.88
C LYS A 20 -32.15 6.75 9.73
N ASP A 21 -33.06 6.53 8.78
CA ASP A 21 -32.72 5.86 7.54
C ASP A 21 -31.67 6.64 6.75
N LEU A 22 -30.73 5.91 6.14
CA LEU A 22 -29.68 6.51 5.31
C LEU A 22 -30.29 7.14 4.07
N LYS A 23 -30.24 8.47 4.02
CA LYS A 23 -30.62 9.24 2.85
C LYS A 23 -29.41 9.46 1.97
N SER A 24 -29.61 9.32 0.66
CA SER A 24 -28.55 9.55 -0.31
C SER A 24 -29.03 10.36 -1.51
N PHE A 25 -28.09 11.04 -2.15
CA PHE A 25 -28.28 11.69 -3.44
C PHE A 25 -26.99 11.58 -4.25
N ASN A 26 -27.12 11.68 -5.58
CA ASN A 26 -25.97 11.67 -6.46
C ASN A 26 -25.65 13.10 -6.89
N VAL A 27 -24.37 13.41 -6.94
CA VAL A 27 -23.82 14.66 -7.49
C VAL A 27 -22.97 14.32 -8.70
N ARG A 28 -22.98 15.16 -9.72
CA ARG A 28 -22.17 14.96 -10.92
C ARG A 28 -20.81 15.66 -10.76
N PHE A 29 -19.76 15.00 -11.21
CA PHE A 29 -18.47 15.64 -11.44
C PHE A 29 -18.47 16.35 -12.79
N GLU A 30 -17.69 17.41 -12.90
CA GLU A 30 -17.34 18.00 -14.20
C GLU A 30 -16.39 17.07 -14.98
N ASP A 31 -15.46 16.41 -14.28
CA ASP A 31 -14.51 15.47 -14.86
C ASP A 31 -14.98 14.02 -14.75
N LEU A 32 -14.68 13.22 -15.78
CA LEU A 32 -15.09 11.82 -15.85
C LEU A 32 -14.09 10.88 -15.16
N ALA A 33 -12.80 11.07 -15.45
CA ALA A 33 -11.72 10.22 -14.95
C ALA A 33 -11.11 10.83 -13.68
N ILE A 34 -11.65 10.43 -12.53
CA ILE A 34 -11.12 10.78 -11.22
C ILE A 34 -10.13 9.70 -10.80
N VAL A 35 -8.91 10.07 -10.42
CA VAL A 35 -7.86 9.15 -9.93
C VAL A 35 -8.09 8.86 -8.45
N ASP A 36 -8.06 9.91 -7.62
CA ASP A 36 -8.27 9.84 -6.17
C ASP A 36 -9.07 11.04 -5.66
N LEU A 37 -9.74 10.89 -4.52
CA LEU A 37 -10.67 11.85 -3.92
C LEU A 37 -10.60 11.78 -2.40
N SER A 38 -10.48 12.93 -1.74
CA SER A 38 -10.54 13.02 -0.28
C SER A 38 -11.29 14.26 0.21
N PHE A 39 -11.87 14.18 1.40
CA PHE A 39 -12.43 15.34 2.10
C PHE A 39 -11.31 16.19 2.66
N THR A 40 -11.44 17.51 2.59
CA THR A 40 -10.44 18.43 3.16
C THR A 40 -10.99 19.15 4.38
N GLU A 41 -10.15 19.35 5.38
CA GLU A 41 -10.55 20.12 6.56
C GLU A 41 -10.65 21.61 6.22
N THR A 42 -11.69 22.24 6.72
CA THR A 42 -11.96 23.66 6.58
C THR A 42 -12.28 24.24 7.96
N SER A 43 -11.94 25.51 8.19
CA SER A 43 -12.20 26.20 9.45
C SER A 43 -13.66 26.65 9.62
N GLY A 44 -14.60 26.09 8.84
CA GLY A 44 -16.03 26.47 8.86
C GLY A 44 -16.93 25.31 8.45
N ASP A 45 -18.23 25.59 8.30
CA ASP A 45 -19.24 24.55 7.98
C ASP A 45 -19.24 24.10 6.51
N SER A 46 -18.31 24.60 5.69
CA SER A 46 -18.25 24.20 4.29
C SER A 46 -17.58 22.83 4.11
N ILE A 47 -18.26 21.96 3.39
CA ILE A 47 -17.77 20.63 3.06
C ILE A 47 -16.96 20.73 1.77
N ARG A 48 -15.66 20.50 1.85
CA ARG A 48 -14.77 20.52 0.70
C ARG A 48 -14.20 19.15 0.39
N LEU A 49 -14.02 18.91 -0.89
CA LEU A 49 -13.38 17.73 -1.42
C LEU A 49 -12.24 18.18 -2.33
N ALA A 50 -11.15 17.43 -2.32
CA ALA A 50 -10.08 17.56 -3.28
C ALA A 50 -9.94 16.26 -4.06
N TYR A 51 -9.69 16.37 -5.35
CA TYR A 51 -9.47 15.20 -6.20
C TYR A 51 -8.47 15.46 -7.30
N ILE A 52 -7.87 14.37 -7.77
CA ILE A 52 -7.06 14.35 -8.98
C ILE A 52 -7.95 13.89 -10.13
N SER A 53 -8.02 14.68 -11.19
CA SER A 53 -8.66 14.31 -12.45
C SER A 53 -7.60 14.06 -13.52
N GLN A 54 -7.87 13.15 -14.46
CA GLN A 54 -7.03 12.88 -15.62
C GLN A 54 -7.76 13.21 -16.92
N ASP A 55 -7.11 13.96 -17.80
CA ASP A 55 -7.58 14.22 -19.16
C ASP A 55 -6.48 13.92 -20.20
N SER A 56 -6.66 14.37 -21.45
CA SER A 56 -5.67 14.19 -22.51
C SER A 56 -4.37 14.98 -22.32
N ASN A 57 -4.38 16.03 -21.50
CA ASN A 57 -3.27 16.94 -21.25
C ASN A 57 -2.46 16.55 -20.00
N GLY A 58 -3.03 15.73 -19.11
CA GLY A 58 -2.32 15.19 -17.96
C GLY A 58 -3.22 14.98 -16.75
N ARG A 59 -2.63 15.09 -15.56
CA ARG A 59 -3.36 15.09 -14.29
C ARG A 59 -3.52 16.52 -13.79
N HIS A 60 -4.65 16.78 -13.14
CA HIS A 60 -5.03 18.09 -12.60
C HIS A 60 -5.57 17.91 -11.19
N LEU A 61 -5.23 18.83 -10.28
CA LEU A 61 -5.76 18.86 -8.92
C LEU A 61 -6.91 19.88 -8.87
N LYS A 62 -8.06 19.46 -8.34
CA LYS A 62 -9.21 20.35 -8.12
C LYS A 62 -9.69 20.26 -6.70
N THR A 63 -10.08 21.42 -6.15
CA THR A 63 -10.81 21.52 -4.88
C THR A 63 -12.21 22.02 -5.19
N VAL A 64 -13.20 21.28 -4.72
CA VAL A 64 -14.62 21.58 -4.88
C VAL A 64 -15.29 21.72 -3.53
N GLU A 65 -16.34 22.52 -3.48
CA GLU A 65 -17.23 22.67 -2.34
C GLU A 65 -18.56 21.98 -2.65
N LEU A 66 -19.02 21.15 -1.72
CA LEU A 66 -20.27 20.42 -1.84
C LEU A 66 -21.43 21.23 -1.27
N SER A 67 -22.36 21.64 -2.13
CA SER A 67 -23.61 22.27 -1.72
C SER A 67 -24.65 21.21 -1.39
N MET A 68 -25.00 21.08 -0.11
CA MET A 68 -26.03 20.13 0.33
C MET A 68 -27.46 20.56 -0.08
N VAL A 69 -27.64 21.86 -0.36
CA VAL A 69 -28.93 22.44 -0.77
C VAL A 69 -29.16 22.24 -2.26
N GLU A 70 -28.18 22.64 -3.09
CA GLU A 70 -28.27 22.53 -4.55
C GLU A 70 -27.94 21.12 -5.05
N LYS A 71 -27.28 20.31 -4.21
CA LYS A 71 -26.78 18.96 -4.55
C LYS A 71 -25.82 18.98 -5.73
N GLU A 72 -24.96 19.99 -5.75
CA GLU A 72 -23.95 20.24 -6.78
C GLU A 72 -22.57 20.43 -6.17
N LEU A 73 -21.54 20.14 -6.98
CA LEU A 73 -20.15 20.42 -6.65
C LEU A 73 -19.75 21.73 -7.33
N LYS A 74 -19.22 22.66 -6.56
CA LYS A 74 -18.73 23.95 -7.06
C LYS A 74 -17.21 24.00 -6.99
N THR A 75 -16.56 24.20 -8.12
CA THR A 75 -15.10 24.34 -8.18
C THR A 75 -14.64 25.62 -7.48
N ILE A 76 -13.75 25.46 -6.49
CA ILE A 76 -13.16 26.55 -5.71
C ILE A 76 -11.75 26.87 -6.21
N SER A 77 -10.94 25.84 -6.44
CA SER A 77 -9.60 25.99 -6.97
C SER A 77 -9.27 24.87 -7.94
N LYS A 78 -8.45 25.20 -8.93
CA LYS A 78 -7.93 24.27 -9.93
C LYS A 78 -6.46 24.54 -10.12
N GLN A 79 -5.67 23.48 -10.12
CA GLN A 79 -4.26 23.49 -10.49
C GLN A 79 -4.06 22.53 -11.65
N ASP A 80 -3.61 23.09 -12.76
CA ASP A 80 -3.42 22.35 -14.00
C ASP A 80 -2.04 21.71 -14.10
N ASN A 81 -1.96 20.57 -14.79
CA ASN A 81 -0.71 19.88 -15.12
C ASN A 81 0.15 19.56 -13.89
N ILE A 82 -0.47 18.92 -12.90
CA ILE A 82 0.29 18.27 -11.82
C ILE A 82 1.05 17.05 -12.38
N GLU A 83 1.91 16.46 -11.56
CA GLU A 83 2.69 15.27 -11.95
C GLU A 83 1.82 14.18 -12.60
N THR A 84 2.27 13.67 -13.75
CA THR A 84 1.54 12.68 -14.55
C THR A 84 1.23 11.40 -13.78
N GLU A 85 2.07 11.03 -12.81
CA GLU A 85 1.92 9.82 -11.99
C GLU A 85 1.31 10.08 -10.60
N ALA A 86 0.77 11.27 -10.33
CA ALA A 86 0.05 11.62 -9.10
C ALA A 86 -1.13 10.68 -8.78
N ARG A 87 -1.02 9.81 -7.78
CA ARG A 87 -1.97 8.73 -7.47
C ARG A 87 -2.80 8.93 -6.21
N MET A 88 -2.35 9.76 -5.27
CA MET A 88 -3.02 9.88 -3.98
C MET A 88 -3.17 11.34 -3.55
N VAL A 89 -4.30 11.67 -2.94
CA VAL A 89 -4.58 12.94 -2.28
C VAL A 89 -4.71 12.70 -0.79
N ILE A 90 -3.80 13.28 0.00
CA ILE A 90 -3.85 13.20 1.46
C ILE A 90 -4.30 14.57 1.99
N PRO A 91 -5.44 14.65 2.70
CA PRO A 91 -5.89 15.90 3.29
C PRO A 91 -5.02 16.26 4.49
N VAL A 92 -4.65 17.53 4.57
CA VAL A 92 -3.87 18.08 5.66
C VAL A 92 -4.82 18.61 6.74
N PRO A 93 -4.70 18.15 8.00
CA PRO A 93 -5.50 18.69 9.08
C PRO A 93 -5.20 20.18 9.34
N LEU A 94 -6.15 20.86 9.98
CA LEU A 94 -5.91 22.18 10.56
C LEU A 94 -4.77 22.11 11.60
N PRO A 95 -3.95 23.16 11.73
CA PRO A 95 -4.19 24.54 11.27
C PRO A 95 -3.61 24.88 9.89
N CYS A 96 -2.81 24.02 9.28
CA CYS A 96 -2.25 24.30 7.95
C CYS A 96 -3.30 24.12 6.84
N GLY A 97 -4.13 23.08 6.93
CA GLY A 97 -5.13 22.78 5.93
C GLY A 97 -4.54 22.49 4.54
N GLY A 98 -5.43 22.24 3.57
CA GLY A 98 -5.03 21.95 2.19
C GLY A 98 -4.84 20.46 1.93
N VAL A 99 -4.07 20.14 0.89
CA VAL A 99 -3.86 18.75 0.44
C VAL A 99 -2.44 18.52 -0.05
N ILE A 100 -2.08 17.25 0.07
CA ILE A 100 -0.86 16.66 -0.45
C ILE A 100 -1.24 15.86 -1.67
N VAL A 101 -0.44 15.99 -2.72
CA VAL A 101 -0.50 15.08 -3.86
C VAL A 101 0.74 14.19 -3.82
N VAL A 102 0.52 12.88 -3.86
CA VAL A 102 1.58 11.86 -3.90
C VAL A 102 1.65 11.31 -5.31
N GLY A 103 2.80 11.47 -5.98
CA GLY A 103 3.12 10.84 -7.26
C GLY A 103 4.29 9.87 -7.16
N GLN A 104 4.92 9.55 -8.29
CA GLN A 104 6.09 8.69 -8.34
C GLN A 104 7.36 9.44 -7.90
N GLU A 105 7.40 10.77 -8.07
CA GLU A 105 8.57 11.60 -7.77
C GLU A 105 8.31 12.72 -6.75
N THR A 106 7.13 12.83 -6.12
CA THR A 106 6.88 13.88 -5.11
C THR A 106 5.83 13.50 -4.07
N ILE A 107 6.06 13.81 -2.79
CA ILE A 107 5.16 13.51 -1.65
C ILE A 107 5.23 14.63 -0.60
N LEU A 108 4.10 15.01 0.05
CA LEU A 108 3.97 16.19 0.96
C LEU A 108 3.28 15.90 2.32
N TYR A 109 3.58 16.73 3.33
CA TYR A 109 2.88 17.12 4.59
C TYR A 109 2.56 16.16 5.78
N ASN A 110 3.42 16.09 6.84
CA ASN A 110 3.27 15.92 8.34
C ASN A 110 3.20 14.54 9.01
N GLY A 111 4.37 13.96 9.30
CA GLY A 111 4.48 12.73 10.09
C GLY A 111 3.84 11.53 9.40
N PHE A 112 3.79 11.56 8.06
CA PHE A 112 3.25 10.47 7.28
C PHE A 112 4.32 9.42 7.11
N LEU A 113 3.92 8.19 7.42
CA LEU A 113 4.69 7.02 7.05
C LEU A 113 4.31 6.65 5.62
N LEU A 114 5.32 6.50 4.80
CA LEU A 114 5.19 6.16 3.40
C LEU A 114 5.98 4.87 3.19
N ALA A 115 5.45 3.98 2.36
CA ALA A 115 6.18 2.80 1.93
C ALA A 115 6.22 2.77 0.42
N ASP A 116 7.36 2.38 -0.14
CA ASP A 116 7.49 2.12 -1.57
C ASP A 116 7.18 0.67 -1.92
N ASP A 117 7.22 0.36 -3.21
CA ASP A 117 7.04 -0.98 -3.78
C ASP A 117 8.24 -1.91 -3.55
N HIS A 118 9.34 -1.40 -3.00
CA HIS A 118 10.51 -2.16 -2.56
C HIS A 118 10.47 -2.53 -1.06
N GLY A 119 9.46 -2.08 -0.33
CA GLY A 119 9.29 -2.32 1.10
C GLY A 119 10.08 -1.37 2.00
N ILE A 120 10.65 -0.30 1.46
CA ILE A 120 11.34 0.73 2.24
C ILE A 120 10.31 1.66 2.87
N LEU A 121 10.43 1.83 4.18
CA LEU A 121 9.62 2.73 4.97
C LEU A 121 10.32 4.09 5.08
N TYR A 122 9.58 5.14 4.77
CA TYR A 122 10.01 6.52 4.85
C TYR A 122 9.15 7.30 5.84
N MET A 123 9.75 8.28 6.49
CA MET A 123 9.06 9.32 7.24
C MET A 123 9.12 10.61 6.45
N LEU A 124 7.96 11.21 6.23
CA LEU A 124 7.87 12.55 5.71
C LEU A 124 7.72 13.56 6.84
N VAL A 125 8.77 14.34 7.04
CA VAL A 125 8.86 15.40 8.03
C VAL A 125 8.60 16.73 7.37
N LEU A 126 7.92 17.62 8.08
CA LEU A 126 7.74 18.99 7.66
C LEU A 126 8.39 19.97 8.58
N ASP A 127 8.87 21.03 7.98
CA ASP A 127 9.11 22.28 8.69
C ASP A 127 7.88 23.17 8.54
N VAL A 128 7.13 23.36 9.63
CA VAL A 128 5.97 24.23 9.68
C VAL A 128 6.33 25.49 10.47
N ASP A 129 6.12 26.65 9.86
CA ASP A 129 6.21 27.90 10.58
C ASP A 129 5.00 28.07 11.50
N THR A 130 5.19 27.74 12.77
CA THR A 130 4.18 27.96 13.81
C THR A 130 4.30 29.33 14.46
N LYS A 131 5.32 30.13 14.10
CA LYS A 131 5.54 31.46 14.70
C LYS A 131 4.70 32.55 14.02
N SER A 132 4.26 32.32 12.78
CA SER A 132 3.33 33.20 12.08
C SER A 132 1.88 32.95 12.55
N PRO A 133 1.02 33.98 12.56
CA PRO A 133 -0.39 33.84 12.94
C PRO A 133 -1.18 32.90 12.01
N ASN A 134 -0.72 32.74 10.77
CA ASN A 134 -1.17 31.71 9.85
C ASN A 134 -0.05 30.69 9.68
N PRO A 135 -0.17 29.46 10.22
CA PRO A 135 0.87 28.47 10.11
C PRO A 135 0.98 27.97 8.67
N SER A 136 2.20 27.99 8.14
CA SER A 136 2.49 27.59 6.75
C SER A 136 3.67 26.64 6.69
N VAL A 137 3.63 25.71 5.75
CA VAL A 137 4.77 24.81 5.45
C VAL A 137 5.91 25.62 4.86
N LYS A 138 7.11 25.51 5.44
CA LYS A 138 8.34 26.12 4.92
C LYS A 138 9.13 25.15 4.07
N ASP A 139 9.28 23.93 4.55
CA ASP A 139 10.13 22.93 3.93
C ASP A 139 9.63 21.51 4.20
N LEU A 140 10.13 20.57 3.40
CA LEU A 140 9.73 19.17 3.34
C LEU A 140 10.97 18.30 3.31
N LYS A 141 11.02 17.29 4.19
CA LYS A 141 12.14 16.37 4.28
C LYS A 141 11.66 14.93 4.34
N ILE A 142 12.19 14.09 3.46
CA ILE A 142 11.97 12.64 3.48
C ILE A 142 13.18 11.99 4.15
N GLU A 143 12.92 11.13 5.13
CA GLU A 143 13.93 10.34 5.81
C GLU A 143 13.61 8.86 5.66
N SER A 144 14.57 8.05 5.22
CA SER A 144 14.40 6.59 5.20
C SER A 144 14.52 6.04 6.62
N LEU A 145 13.51 5.29 7.05
CA LEU A 145 13.48 4.65 8.36
C LEU A 145 14.08 3.25 8.32
N GLY A 146 13.87 2.49 7.25
CA GLY A 146 14.37 1.13 7.14
C GLY A 146 13.53 0.28 6.20
N GLU A 147 13.76 -1.03 6.25
CA GLU A 147 13.11 -2.01 5.37
C GLU A 147 12.06 -2.83 6.12
N THR A 148 10.95 -3.09 5.44
CA THR A 148 9.79 -3.88 5.90
C THR A 148 9.26 -4.76 4.76
N THR A 149 8.20 -5.52 5.02
CA THR A 149 7.40 -6.16 3.96
C THR A 149 6.81 -5.10 3.01
N ILE A 150 6.51 -5.47 1.76
CA ILE A 150 5.84 -4.56 0.81
C ILE A 150 4.46 -4.22 1.38
N ALA A 151 4.27 -2.97 1.77
CA ALA A 151 3.04 -2.52 2.42
C ALA A 151 1.95 -2.25 1.39
N GLU A 152 0.79 -2.88 1.58
CA GLU A 152 -0.47 -2.46 0.95
C GLU A 152 -1.16 -1.42 1.82
N CYS A 153 -1.04 -1.53 3.16
CA CYS A 153 -1.53 -0.54 4.10
C CYS A 153 -0.60 -0.36 5.30
N LEU A 154 -0.59 0.85 5.84
CA LEU A 154 0.15 1.24 7.04
C LEU A 154 -0.84 1.78 8.06
N VAL A 155 -0.82 1.23 9.28
CA VAL A 155 -1.72 1.64 10.36
C VAL A 155 -0.91 1.87 11.63
N TYR A 156 -0.72 3.14 11.98
CA TYR A 156 -0.09 3.49 13.25
C TYR A 156 -1.03 3.13 14.40
N LEU A 157 -0.51 2.41 15.38
CA LEU A 157 -1.29 1.95 16.52
C LEU A 157 -1.10 2.91 17.70
N ASP A 158 0.06 2.85 18.36
CA ASP A 158 0.48 3.76 19.42
C ASP A 158 1.94 3.46 19.81
N ASN A 159 2.59 4.34 20.59
CA ASN A 159 3.90 4.13 21.21
C ASN A 159 5.02 3.71 20.23
N GLY A 160 4.98 4.28 19.02
CA GLY A 160 5.92 3.95 17.95
C GLY A 160 5.64 2.61 17.25
N VAL A 161 4.53 1.94 17.56
CA VAL A 161 4.16 0.66 16.94
C VAL A 161 3.26 0.89 15.73
N LEU A 162 3.61 0.22 14.63
CA LEU A 162 2.95 0.30 13.34
C LEU A 162 2.57 -1.11 12.89
N PHE A 163 1.34 -1.29 12.42
CA PHE A 163 0.95 -2.47 11.68
C PHE A 163 1.15 -2.22 10.18
N ILE A 164 1.86 -3.13 9.53
CA ILE A 164 2.13 -3.14 8.10
C ILE A 164 1.37 -4.31 7.49
N GLY A 165 0.25 -4.00 6.84
CA GLY A 165 -0.51 -4.98 6.09
C GLY A 165 0.10 -5.16 4.72
N SER A 166 0.47 -6.40 4.38
CA SER A 166 0.98 -6.74 3.05
C SER A 166 -0.01 -7.63 2.31
N ARG A 167 -0.24 -7.32 1.03
CA ARG A 167 -1.03 -8.17 0.12
C ARG A 167 -0.19 -9.30 -0.48
N PHE A 168 1.09 -9.05 -0.72
CA PHE A 168 2.00 -9.92 -1.48
C PHE A 168 2.97 -10.71 -0.59
N GLY A 169 2.83 -10.57 0.72
CA GLY A 169 3.75 -11.16 1.67
C GLY A 169 3.19 -11.15 3.07
N ASP A 170 3.98 -11.68 4.00
CA ASP A 170 3.62 -11.70 5.41
C ASP A 170 3.42 -10.27 5.93
N SER A 171 2.34 -10.07 6.67
CA SER A 171 2.09 -8.80 7.35
C SER A 171 2.96 -8.69 8.60
N GLN A 172 3.28 -7.47 9.03
CA GLN A 172 4.24 -7.26 10.11
C GLN A 172 3.70 -6.29 11.15
N LEU A 173 4.01 -6.55 12.41
CA LEU A 173 3.96 -5.55 13.47
C LEU A 173 5.37 -5.05 13.70
N VAL A 174 5.59 -3.76 13.53
CA VAL A 174 6.91 -3.14 13.67
C VAL A 174 6.89 -2.03 14.70
N ARG A 175 8.06 -1.73 15.26
CA ARG A 175 8.28 -0.60 16.16
C ARG A 175 9.33 0.33 15.59
N LEU A 176 9.02 1.62 15.59
CA LEU A 176 9.95 2.69 15.25
C LEU A 176 10.78 3.05 16.49
N THR A 177 12.10 3.05 16.33
CA THR A 177 13.05 3.45 17.37
C THR A 177 13.54 4.87 17.11
N SER A 178 13.84 5.62 18.19
CA SER A 178 14.39 6.98 18.04
C SER A 178 15.87 7.00 17.66
N GLN A 179 16.58 5.89 17.88
CA GLN A 179 17.97 5.71 17.47
C GLN A 179 18.04 4.59 16.44
N PRO A 180 18.88 4.74 15.39
CA PRO A 180 19.05 3.69 14.40
C PRO A 180 19.82 2.52 15.03
N ASN A 181 19.51 1.31 14.59
CA ASN A 181 20.27 0.13 14.94
C ASN A 181 21.71 0.26 14.38
N PRO A 182 22.75 0.12 15.22
CA PRO A 182 24.15 0.28 14.81
C PRO A 182 24.60 -0.61 13.64
N GLU A 183 23.98 -1.77 13.44
CA GLU A 183 24.43 -2.75 12.45
C GLU A 183 23.95 -2.44 11.03
N ASN A 184 22.71 -1.96 10.88
CA ASN A 184 22.06 -1.77 9.59
C ASN A 184 21.54 -0.35 9.37
N ASN A 185 21.77 0.56 10.32
CA ASN A 185 21.29 1.93 10.30
C ASN A 185 19.75 2.05 10.13
N SER A 186 19.00 1.04 10.60
CA SER A 186 17.55 0.98 10.53
C SER A 186 16.90 1.49 11.82
N PHE A 187 15.88 2.32 11.69
CA PHE A 187 14.98 2.77 12.75
C PHE A 187 13.79 1.83 12.95
N VAL A 188 13.72 0.73 12.20
CA VAL A 188 12.60 -0.21 12.22
C VAL A 188 13.00 -1.51 12.90
N GLN A 189 12.24 -1.90 13.92
CA GLN A 189 12.34 -3.18 14.61
C GLN A 189 11.10 -4.03 14.33
N ILE A 190 11.26 -5.21 13.76
CA ILE A 190 10.16 -6.16 13.56
C ILE A 190 9.82 -6.82 14.90
N LEU A 191 8.59 -6.66 15.37
CA LEU A 191 8.09 -7.27 16.61
C LEU A 191 7.44 -8.62 16.33
N GLN A 192 6.65 -8.71 15.26
CA GLN A 192 5.92 -9.92 14.91
C GLN A 192 5.65 -9.96 13.41
N THR A 193 5.60 -11.17 12.87
CA THR A 193 5.25 -11.46 11.47
C THR A 193 4.01 -12.35 11.45
N PHE A 194 3.08 -12.06 10.56
CA PHE A 194 1.83 -12.79 10.35
C PHE A 194 1.82 -13.39 8.96
N THR A 195 1.78 -14.73 8.91
CA THR A 195 1.84 -15.48 7.66
C THR A 195 0.72 -15.10 6.71
N ASN A 196 1.08 -14.83 5.45
CA ASN A 196 0.15 -14.57 4.37
C ASN A 196 0.52 -15.43 3.16
N LEU A 197 -0.38 -16.34 2.79
CA LEU A 197 -0.19 -17.21 1.63
C LEU A 197 -0.54 -16.54 0.29
N ALA A 198 -1.04 -15.30 0.32
CA ALA A 198 -1.47 -14.60 -0.88
C ALA A 198 -0.30 -13.86 -1.58
N PRO A 199 -0.42 -13.67 -2.91
CA PRO A 199 -1.30 -14.39 -3.82
C PRO A 199 -0.80 -15.81 -4.04
N ILE A 200 -1.68 -16.81 -3.96
CA ILE A 200 -1.37 -18.17 -4.41
C ILE A 200 -1.39 -18.14 -5.94
N ARG A 201 -0.21 -18.31 -6.55
CA ARG A 201 -0.02 -18.34 -8.00
C ARG A 201 -0.26 -19.74 -8.56
N ASP A 202 0.15 -20.75 -7.82
CA ASP A 202 0.04 -22.15 -8.23
C ASP A 202 -0.01 -23.07 -7.00
N ILE A 203 -0.52 -24.29 -7.17
CA ILE A 203 -0.84 -25.25 -6.10
C ILE A 203 -0.61 -26.69 -6.57
N ALA A 204 0.08 -27.48 -5.74
CA ALA A 204 0.29 -28.90 -5.94
C ALA A 204 -0.14 -29.69 -4.71
N VAL A 205 -0.73 -30.87 -4.93
CA VAL A 205 -1.04 -31.82 -3.85
C VAL A 205 -0.02 -32.94 -3.91
N MET A 206 0.62 -33.25 -2.78
CA MET A 206 1.57 -34.33 -2.64
C MET A 206 1.15 -35.24 -1.49
N GLU A 207 1.21 -36.55 -1.69
CA GLU A 207 1.09 -37.51 -0.59
C GLU A 207 2.46 -37.68 0.11
N CYS A 208 2.49 -37.42 1.42
CA CYS A 208 3.65 -37.62 2.27
C CYS A 208 3.24 -38.47 3.47
N ASP A 209 3.84 -39.65 3.60
CA ASP A 209 3.60 -40.61 4.68
C ASP A 209 2.11 -40.97 4.88
N GLY A 210 1.37 -41.14 3.78
CA GLY A 210 -0.05 -41.51 3.80
C GLY A 210 -1.00 -40.33 4.07
N GLN A 211 -0.49 -39.10 4.11
CA GLN A 211 -1.29 -37.88 4.23
C GLN A 211 -1.09 -36.96 3.02
N ASN A 212 -2.20 -36.46 2.48
CA ASN A 212 -2.18 -35.44 1.42
C ASN A 212 -1.79 -34.08 2.02
N GLN A 213 -0.67 -33.53 1.56
CA GLN A 213 -0.21 -32.18 1.86
C GLN A 213 -0.39 -31.29 0.63
N ILE A 214 -0.72 -30.02 0.88
CA ILE A 214 -0.85 -29.00 -0.15
C ILE A 214 0.39 -28.14 -0.10
N ILE A 215 0.98 -27.91 -1.28
CA ILE A 215 2.12 -27.04 -1.43
C ILE A 215 1.74 -25.91 -2.38
N THR A 216 1.93 -24.67 -1.97
CA THR A 216 1.50 -23.47 -2.71
C THR A 216 2.68 -22.60 -3.09
N CYS A 217 2.58 -21.99 -4.27
CA CYS A 217 3.50 -20.98 -4.77
C CYS A 217 2.90 -19.61 -4.40
N SER A 218 3.46 -18.94 -3.39
CA SER A 218 2.84 -17.77 -2.76
C SER A 218 3.70 -16.50 -2.88
N GLY A 219 3.07 -15.33 -2.77
CA GLY A 219 3.76 -14.03 -2.73
C GLY A 219 4.08 -13.40 -4.10
N ALA A 220 4.73 -12.23 -4.09
CA ALA A 220 5.23 -11.53 -5.27
C ALA A 220 6.40 -10.58 -4.95
N PHE A 221 7.14 -10.15 -6.00
CA PHE A 221 8.25 -9.18 -5.91
C PHE A 221 9.33 -9.56 -4.88
N LYS A 222 9.90 -8.60 -4.15
CA LYS A 222 10.93 -8.87 -3.11
C LYS A 222 10.44 -9.81 -2.01
N VAL A 223 9.13 -9.94 -1.81
CA VAL A 223 8.54 -10.84 -0.83
C VAL A 223 8.35 -12.25 -1.39
N THR A 224 9.07 -12.61 -2.47
CA THR A 224 9.03 -13.94 -3.06
C THR A 224 9.23 -15.04 -2.00
N SER A 225 8.13 -15.72 -1.68
CA SER A 225 8.10 -17.17 -1.57
C SER A 225 7.65 -17.78 -2.91
N THR A 226 7.93 -17.09 -4.03
CA THR A 226 7.75 -17.65 -5.38
C THR A 226 8.44 -19.00 -5.37
N THR A 227 7.73 -20.06 -5.62
CA THR A 227 8.22 -21.41 -5.34
C THR A 227 7.62 -22.24 -6.44
N VAL A 228 8.27 -22.42 -7.59
CA VAL A 228 7.78 -23.42 -8.57
C VAL A 228 7.96 -24.78 -7.92
N LEU A 229 6.87 -25.42 -7.51
CA LEU A 229 6.85 -26.71 -6.82
C LEU A 229 6.55 -27.82 -7.80
N LEU A 230 7.56 -28.62 -8.12
CA LEU A 230 7.37 -29.83 -8.91
C LEU A 230 7.66 -31.04 -8.02
N ALA A 231 6.56 -31.64 -7.58
CA ALA A 231 6.50 -32.85 -6.78
C ALA A 231 6.65 -34.08 -7.69
N ARG A 232 7.69 -34.90 -7.48
CA ARG A 232 7.76 -36.23 -8.11
C ARG A 232 7.13 -37.26 -7.18
N GLU A 233 6.10 -37.93 -7.69
CA GLU A 233 5.54 -39.10 -7.04
C GLU A 233 6.60 -40.23 -6.99
N GLY A 234 6.97 -40.65 -5.77
CA GLY A 234 7.84 -41.81 -5.51
C GLY A 234 9.16 -41.57 -4.77
N ALA A 235 9.64 -40.33 -4.60
CA ALA A 235 11.03 -40.11 -4.12
C ALA A 235 11.23 -39.22 -2.88
N LYS A 236 10.16 -38.73 -2.21
CA LYS A 236 10.28 -37.80 -1.06
C LYS A 236 11.19 -36.58 -1.37
N LYS A 237 11.22 -36.10 -2.62
CA LYS A 237 12.15 -35.06 -3.11
C LYS A 237 11.39 -34.00 -3.90
N LEU A 238 11.74 -32.73 -3.68
CA LEU A 238 11.15 -31.55 -4.29
C LEU A 238 12.24 -30.67 -4.90
N VAL A 239 11.93 -30.06 -6.05
CA VAL A 239 12.68 -28.92 -6.57
C VAL A 239 11.76 -27.71 -6.49
N VAL A 240 12.30 -26.61 -5.97
CA VAL A 240 11.61 -25.36 -5.65
C VAL A 240 12.37 -24.21 -6.27
N ALA A 241 11.74 -23.37 -7.08
CA ALA A 241 12.39 -22.16 -7.60
C ALA A 241 11.75 -20.87 -7.07
N CYS A 242 12.59 -20.00 -6.49
CA CYS A 242 12.24 -18.70 -5.92
C CYS A 242 13.07 -17.57 -6.51
N GLY A 243 12.45 -16.80 -7.42
CA GLY A 243 13.15 -15.76 -8.15
C GLY A 243 14.33 -16.35 -8.92
N THR A 244 15.54 -15.96 -8.55
CA THR A 244 16.79 -16.50 -9.12
C THR A 244 17.31 -17.76 -8.41
N ARG A 245 16.73 -18.16 -7.27
CA ARG A 245 17.23 -19.28 -6.47
C ARG A 245 16.45 -20.57 -6.73
N VAL A 246 17.15 -21.69 -6.84
CA VAL A 246 16.56 -23.02 -6.93
C VAL A 246 17.00 -23.84 -5.73
N TYR A 247 16.06 -24.47 -5.04
CA TYR A 247 16.24 -25.33 -3.89
C TYR A 247 15.88 -26.76 -4.24
N TYR A 248 16.68 -27.69 -3.74
CA TYR A 248 16.40 -29.12 -3.73
C TYR A 248 16.08 -29.51 -2.30
N LEU A 249 14.83 -29.91 -2.07
CA LEU A 249 14.32 -30.25 -0.75
C LEU A 249 14.02 -31.75 -0.66
N GLN A 250 14.19 -32.31 0.53
CA GLN A 250 13.82 -33.68 0.84
C GLN A 250 12.74 -33.68 1.93
N CYS A 251 11.63 -34.37 1.68
CA CYS A 251 10.60 -34.63 2.67
C CYS A 251 11.05 -35.79 3.56
N GLY A 252 11.23 -35.51 4.85
CA GLY A 252 11.31 -36.51 5.91
C GLY A 252 9.97 -36.67 6.61
N ASP A 253 9.98 -37.37 7.74
CA ASP A 253 8.78 -37.58 8.56
C ASP A 253 8.30 -36.24 9.13
N MET A 254 7.25 -35.67 8.53
CA MET A 254 6.66 -34.35 8.88
C MET A 254 7.59 -33.13 8.75
N THR A 255 8.78 -33.25 8.16
CA THR A 255 9.71 -32.12 7.99
C THR A 255 10.21 -32.04 6.57
N ILE A 256 10.36 -30.83 6.04
CA ILE A 256 11.02 -30.58 4.76
C ILE A 256 12.42 -30.04 5.06
N ALA A 257 13.45 -30.73 4.58
CA ALA A 257 14.85 -30.35 4.77
C ALA A 257 15.47 -29.87 3.45
N GLU A 258 16.22 -28.78 3.48
CA GLU A 258 17.02 -28.35 2.35
C GLU A 258 18.23 -29.28 2.17
N VAL A 259 18.36 -29.83 0.97
CA VAL A 259 19.50 -30.69 0.58
C VAL A 259 20.54 -29.88 -0.17
N ALA A 260 20.11 -29.00 -1.08
CA ALA A 260 20.99 -28.11 -1.84
C ALA A 260 20.24 -26.87 -2.33
N ASN A 261 20.98 -25.80 -2.62
CA ASN A 261 20.46 -24.65 -3.34
C ASN A 261 21.47 -24.15 -4.40
N VAL A 262 20.97 -23.41 -5.39
CA VAL A 262 21.77 -22.68 -6.37
C VAL A 262 21.12 -21.33 -6.66
N THR A 263 21.94 -20.29 -6.90
CA THR A 263 21.45 -18.97 -7.35
C THR A 263 21.84 -18.79 -8.80
N LEU A 264 20.87 -18.54 -9.67
CA LEU A 264 21.03 -18.22 -11.09
C LEU A 264 21.20 -16.70 -11.29
N GLN A 265 21.64 -16.32 -12.49
CA GLN A 265 21.76 -14.89 -12.85
C GLN A 265 20.39 -14.27 -13.16
N ASP A 266 19.50 -15.06 -13.78
CA ASP A 266 18.17 -14.64 -14.20
C ASP A 266 17.06 -15.38 -13.44
N GLU A 267 15.85 -14.81 -13.46
CA GLU A 267 14.68 -15.39 -12.81
C GLU A 267 14.25 -16.70 -13.47
N VAL A 268 13.95 -17.71 -12.65
CA VAL A 268 13.53 -19.03 -13.10
C VAL A 268 12.07 -18.99 -13.53
N ALA A 269 11.84 -18.93 -14.85
CA ALA A 269 10.49 -18.91 -15.41
C ALA A 269 9.80 -20.30 -15.41
N CYS A 270 10.56 -21.37 -15.63
CA CYS A 270 10.09 -22.75 -15.56
C CYS A 270 11.27 -23.71 -15.33
N ILE A 271 10.98 -24.88 -14.76
CA ILE A 271 11.93 -25.98 -14.61
C ILE A 271 11.29 -27.23 -15.23
N ASP A 272 11.96 -27.85 -16.19
CA ASP A 272 11.60 -29.18 -16.67
C ASP A 272 12.43 -30.23 -15.90
N ILE A 273 11.75 -31.18 -15.27
CA ILE A 273 12.36 -32.32 -14.56
C ILE A 273 12.18 -33.61 -15.39
N GLY A 274 11.86 -33.48 -16.67
CA GLY A 274 11.73 -34.57 -17.61
C GLY A 274 12.99 -35.44 -17.63
N THR A 275 12.80 -36.73 -17.36
CA THR A 275 13.82 -37.80 -17.42
C THR A 275 15.00 -37.69 -16.45
N ILE A 276 14.72 -37.70 -15.15
CA ILE A 276 15.69 -38.16 -14.12
C ILE A 276 15.18 -39.45 -13.48
#